data_AF-A0A2A4WYB3-F1
#
_entry.id   AF-A0A2A4WYB3-F1
#
_cell.length_a   1.000
_cell.length_b   1.000
_cell.length_c   1.000
_cell.angle_alpha   90.00
_cell.angle_beta   90.00
_cell.angle_gamma   90.00
#
_symmetry.space_group_name_H-M   'P 1'
#
loop_
_entity.id
_entity.type
_entity.pdbx_description
1 polymer ?
#
loop_
_entity_poly.entity_id
_entity_poly.type
_entity_poly.pdbx_seq_one_letter_code
_entity_poly.pdbx_strand_id
1 'polypeptide(L)'
;MFGKDSQARGIRNNNPGNIRHSSAQWDGMRLTQSDSAFVQFTSPVYGLRALAKLLFNYQRLYGINTVRGIISRWAPSSENNTEAYIFVVANALNVHPDGPLDMRSAMPELVAAIVKHENGAQPYSLAMIGDGIALAVA
;
A
#
# COMPACT_ATOMS: atom_id res chain seq x y z
N MET A 1 -4.50 -27.54 2.53
CA MET A 1 -3.38 -26.75 3.09
C MET A 1 -2.66 -26.07 1.93
N PHE A 2 -2.78 -24.76 1.77
CA PHE A 2 -1.90 -24.01 0.86
C PHE A 2 -0.63 -23.65 1.64
N GLY A 3 0.51 -24.22 1.25
CA GLY A 3 1.80 -23.94 1.87
C GLY A 3 2.18 -22.47 1.71
N LYS A 4 2.93 -21.94 2.68
CA LYS A 4 3.40 -20.54 2.75
C LYS A 4 4.16 -20.08 1.48
N ASP A 5 4.65 -21.03 0.68
CA ASP A 5 5.44 -20.79 -0.53
C ASP A 5 4.61 -20.31 -1.74
N SER A 6 3.29 -20.52 -1.77
CA SER A 6 2.44 -20.07 -2.88
C SER A 6 1.94 -18.62 -2.76
N GLN A 7 2.20 -17.95 -1.64
CA GLN A 7 1.74 -16.57 -1.42
C GLN A 7 2.62 -15.56 -2.16
N ALA A 8 2.07 -14.43 -2.58
CA ALA A 8 2.87 -13.36 -3.19
C ALA A 8 3.95 -12.84 -2.23
N ARG A 9 5.07 -12.34 -2.79
CA ARG A 9 6.25 -11.89 -2.02
C ARG A 9 5.89 -10.85 -0.96
N GLY A 10 5.07 -9.84 -1.29
CA GLY A 10 4.64 -8.81 -0.35
C GLY A 10 3.93 -9.40 0.87
N ILE A 11 3.05 -10.38 0.65
CA ILE A 11 2.35 -11.08 1.74
C ILE A 11 3.34 -11.86 2.62
N ARG A 12 4.30 -12.61 2.03
CA ARG A 12 5.33 -13.34 2.80
C ARG A 12 6.25 -12.40 3.61
N ASN A 13 6.54 -11.23 3.06
CA ASN A 13 7.36 -10.20 3.68
C ASN A 13 6.59 -9.37 4.73
N ASN A 14 5.29 -9.62 4.93
CA ASN A 14 4.40 -8.74 5.70
C ASN A 14 4.44 -7.28 5.20
N ASN A 15 4.70 -7.09 3.91
CA ASN A 15 4.83 -5.82 3.23
C ASN A 15 3.82 -5.77 2.06
N PRO A 16 2.53 -5.55 2.34
CA PRO A 16 1.47 -5.65 1.34
C PRO A 16 1.60 -4.64 0.20
N GLY A 17 2.26 -3.51 0.45
CA GLY A 17 2.51 -2.49 -0.57
C GLY A 17 3.80 -2.71 -1.38
N ASN A 18 4.55 -3.79 -1.16
CA ASN A 18 5.89 -3.97 -1.78
C ASN A 18 6.77 -2.71 -1.60
N ILE A 19 6.81 -2.14 -0.39
CA ILE A 19 7.66 -0.98 -0.07
C ILE A 19 9.13 -1.39 -0.18
N ARG A 20 9.90 -0.69 -1.01
CA ARG A 20 11.34 -0.91 -1.18
C ARG A 20 12.14 -0.36 -0.01
N HIS A 21 13.35 -0.90 0.18
CA HIS A 21 14.30 -0.33 1.13
C HIS A 21 14.61 1.13 0.77
N SER A 22 14.78 1.97 1.80
CA SER A 22 15.19 3.36 1.70
C SER A 22 15.93 3.77 2.98
N SER A 23 16.30 5.03 3.12
CA SER A 23 16.85 5.55 4.38
C SER A 23 15.82 5.60 5.53
N ALA A 24 14.52 5.44 5.23
CA ALA A 24 13.46 5.43 6.23
C ALA A 24 13.51 4.17 7.11
N GLN A 25 13.46 4.37 8.42
CA GLN A 25 13.27 3.31 9.41
C GLN A 25 11.78 3.24 9.75
N TRP A 26 11.16 2.09 9.47
CA TRP A 26 9.75 1.86 9.71
C TRP A 26 9.51 1.10 11.01
N ASP A 27 8.49 1.50 11.77
CA ASP A 27 8.08 0.73 12.94
C ASP A 27 7.63 -0.67 12.52
N GLY A 28 8.09 -1.67 13.29
CA GLY A 28 7.80 -3.08 13.02
C GLY A 28 8.64 -3.71 11.92
N MET A 29 9.72 -3.07 11.46
CA MET A 29 10.73 -3.75 10.62
C MET A 29 11.32 -4.95 11.37
N ARG A 30 11.55 -6.06 10.64
CA ARG A 30 12.33 -7.18 11.17
C ARG A 30 13.78 -6.73 11.37
N LEU A 31 14.43 -7.24 12.42
CA LEU A 31 15.86 -6.99 12.66
C LEU A 31 16.74 -7.52 11.52
N THR A 32 16.39 -8.70 10.99
CA THR A 32 17.06 -9.28 9.83
C THR A 32 16.18 -9.11 8.59
N GLN A 33 16.73 -8.46 7.57
CA GLN A 33 16.11 -8.26 6.27
C GLN A 33 16.74 -9.24 5.27
N SER A 34 16.04 -10.33 4.96
CA SER A 34 16.52 -11.35 4.02
C SER A 34 16.17 -11.03 2.56
N ASP A 35 15.26 -10.09 2.33
CA ASP A 35 14.92 -9.57 1.01
C ASP A 35 15.74 -8.30 0.74
N SER A 36 16.54 -8.31 -0.32
CA SER A 36 17.48 -7.22 -0.63
C SER A 36 16.81 -5.99 -1.25
N ALA A 37 15.59 -6.14 -1.79
CA ALA A 37 14.90 -5.07 -2.48
C ALA A 37 13.75 -4.48 -1.66
N PHE A 38 13.07 -5.30 -0.85
CA PHE A 38 11.84 -4.92 -0.15
C PHE A 38 11.95 -5.05 1.36
N VAL A 39 11.34 -4.10 2.07
CA VAL A 39 11.25 -4.13 3.53
C VAL A 39 10.45 -5.34 3.98
N GLN A 40 10.87 -5.98 5.06
CA GLN A 40 10.16 -7.05 5.74
C GLN A 40 9.72 -6.57 7.12
N PHE A 41 8.44 -6.78 7.43
CA PHE A 41 7.85 -6.40 8.71
C PHE A 41 7.62 -7.62 9.59
N THR A 42 7.60 -7.43 10.90
CA THR A 42 7.34 -8.48 11.90
C THR A 42 5.92 -9.03 11.79
N SER A 43 4.95 -8.20 11.37
CA SER A 43 3.56 -8.60 11.12
C SER A 43 2.91 -7.75 10.01
N PRO A 44 1.83 -8.24 9.37
CA PRO A 44 1.19 -7.53 8.26
C PRO A 44 0.64 -6.15 8.60
N VAL A 45 0.19 -5.95 9.85
CA VAL A 45 -0.38 -4.66 10.29
C VAL A 45 0.66 -3.53 10.20
N TYR A 46 1.94 -3.81 10.42
CA TYR A 46 3.01 -2.81 10.25
C TYR A 46 3.29 -2.48 8.78
N GLY A 47 3.16 -3.45 7.88
CA GLY A 47 3.24 -3.19 6.43
C GLY A 47 2.04 -2.38 5.93
N LEU A 48 0.83 -2.69 6.39
CA LEU A 48 -0.38 -1.91 6.09
C LEU A 48 -0.28 -0.48 6.63
N ARG A 49 0.25 -0.33 7.86
CA ARG A 49 0.57 0.97 8.45
C ARG A 49 1.55 1.77 7.60
N ALA A 50 2.67 1.16 7.17
CA ALA A 50 3.68 1.84 6.37
C ALA A 50 3.09 2.33 5.04
N LEU A 51 2.28 1.50 4.38
CA LEU A 51 1.53 1.87 3.18
C LEU A 51 0.59 3.06 3.45
N ALA A 52 -0.29 2.97 4.45
CA ALA A 52 -1.20 4.06 4.80
C ALA A 52 -0.46 5.36 5.15
N LYS A 53 0.65 5.27 5.87
CA LYS A 53 1.49 6.42 6.25
C LYS A 53 2.09 7.12 5.03
N LEU A 54 2.52 6.37 4.01
CA LEU A 54 3.00 6.94 2.76
C LEU A 54 1.86 7.69 2.03
N LEU A 55 0.68 7.10 1.93
CA LEU A 55 -0.47 7.70 1.26
C LEU A 55 -0.96 8.97 1.97
N PHE A 56 -1.04 8.97 3.30
CA PHE A 56 -1.33 10.19 4.06
C PHE A 56 -0.26 11.27 3.87
N ASN A 57 1.02 10.88 3.81
CA ASN A 57 2.10 11.83 3.55
C ASN A 57 2.03 12.44 2.14
N TYR A 58 1.54 11.70 1.13
CA TYR A 58 1.32 12.25 -0.21
C TYR A 58 0.36 13.43 -0.18
N GLN A 59 -0.76 13.30 0.54
CA GLN A 59 -1.68 14.41 0.76
C GLN A 59 -1.06 15.51 1.61
N ARG A 60 -0.56 15.16 2.81
CA ARG A 60 -0.12 16.14 3.81
C ARG A 60 1.08 16.98 3.35
N LEU A 61 2.04 16.37 2.68
CA LEU A 61 3.31 17.03 2.34
C LEU A 61 3.32 17.58 0.91
N TYR A 62 2.47 17.07 0.01
CA TYR A 62 2.51 17.41 -1.40
C TYR A 62 1.14 17.80 -1.99
N GLY A 63 0.07 17.79 -1.20
CA GLY A 63 -1.28 18.11 -1.66
C GLY A 63 -1.88 17.07 -2.61
N ILE A 64 -1.31 15.87 -2.69
CA ILE A 64 -1.76 14.84 -3.63
C ILE A 64 -2.93 14.05 -3.01
N ASN A 65 -4.12 14.21 -3.58
CA ASN A 65 -5.35 13.56 -3.11
C ASN A 65 -6.27 13.05 -4.24
N THR A 66 -5.74 12.81 -5.44
CA THR A 66 -6.48 12.16 -6.54
C THR A 66 -5.92 10.77 -6.78
N VAL A 67 -6.72 9.83 -7.31
CA VAL A 67 -6.22 8.49 -7.65
C VAL A 67 -5.05 8.58 -8.63
N ARG A 68 -5.17 9.43 -9.66
CA ARG A 68 -4.09 9.68 -10.62
C ARG A 68 -2.82 10.15 -9.94
N GLY A 69 -2.90 11.17 -9.09
CA GLY A 69 -1.73 11.70 -8.39
C GLY A 69 -1.08 10.69 -7.44
N ILE A 70 -1.90 9.95 -6.70
CA ILE A 70 -1.43 8.93 -5.75
C ILE A 70 -0.71 7.80 -6.48
N ILE A 71 -1.34 7.21 -7.50
CA ILE A 71 -0.79 6.05 -8.20
C ILE A 71 0.40 6.43 -9.09
N SER A 72 0.37 7.59 -9.75
CA SER A 72 1.54 8.07 -10.52
C SER A 72 2.77 8.29 -9.64
N ARG A 73 2.58 8.66 -8.37
CA ARG A 73 3.68 8.78 -7.41
C ARG A 73 4.09 7.44 -6.82
N TRP A 74 3.13 6.55 -6.57
CA TRP A 74 3.35 5.22 -6.01
C TRP A 74 4.09 4.29 -6.98
N ALA A 75 3.67 4.30 -8.25
CA ALA A 75 4.12 3.40 -9.31
C ALA A 75 4.36 4.19 -10.62
N PRO A 76 5.49 4.91 -10.73
CA PRO A 76 5.78 5.75 -11.90
C PRO A 76 5.95 4.93 -13.18
N SER A 77 5.67 5.56 -14.33
CA SER A 77 5.53 4.93 -15.64
C SER A 77 6.83 4.40 -16.24
N SER A 78 7.99 4.80 -15.70
CA SER A 78 9.29 4.24 -16.10
C SER A 78 9.40 2.75 -15.82
N GLU A 79 8.60 2.22 -14.89
CA GLU A 79 8.64 0.82 -14.46
C GLU A 79 7.28 0.11 -14.55
N ASN A 80 6.19 0.83 -14.84
CA ASN A 80 4.82 0.33 -14.68
C ASN A 80 3.88 0.79 -15.80
N ASN A 81 2.81 0.03 -16.03
CA ASN A 81 1.64 0.53 -16.77
C ASN A 81 0.75 1.36 -15.82
N THR A 82 1.20 2.58 -15.52
CA THR A 82 0.58 3.47 -14.53
C THR A 82 -0.89 3.79 -14.86
N GLU A 83 -1.25 4.01 -16.13
CA GLU A 83 -2.65 4.29 -16.50
C GLU A 83 -3.57 3.11 -16.22
N ALA A 84 -3.13 1.88 -16.49
CA ALA A 84 -3.91 0.69 -16.15
C ALA A 84 -4.10 0.56 -14.63
N TYR A 85 -3.07 0.88 -13.84
CA TYR A 85 -3.16 0.88 -12.38
C TYR A 85 -4.14 1.96 -11.88
N ILE A 86 -4.05 3.18 -12.40
CA ILE A 86 -4.99 4.26 -12.09
C ILE A 86 -6.44 3.82 -12.35
N PHE A 87 -6.71 3.22 -13.52
CA PHE A 87 -8.05 2.76 -13.86
C PHE A 87 -8.56 1.66 -12.92
N VAL A 88 -7.71 0.68 -12.59
CA VAL A 88 -8.07 -0.39 -11.64
C VAL A 88 -8.42 0.18 -10.27
N VAL A 89 -7.64 1.12 -9.75
CA VAL A 89 -7.87 1.72 -8.42
C VAL A 89 -9.09 2.64 -8.46
N ALA A 90 -9.24 3.48 -9.48
CA ALA A 90 -10.39 4.37 -9.61
C ALA A 90 -11.72 3.61 -9.67
N ASN A 91 -11.76 2.51 -10.42
CA ASN A 91 -12.94 1.63 -10.47
C ASN A 91 -13.21 0.93 -9.14
N ALA A 92 -12.18 0.47 -8.44
CA ALA A 92 -12.34 -0.16 -7.13
C ALA A 92 -12.94 0.81 -6.10
N LEU A 93 -12.62 2.10 -6.21
CA LEU A 93 -13.14 3.16 -5.34
C LEU A 93 -14.46 3.79 -5.85
N ASN A 94 -14.87 3.47 -7.08
CA ASN A 94 -16.01 4.09 -7.76
C ASN A 94 -15.92 5.64 -7.82
N VAL A 95 -14.76 6.15 -8.27
CA VAL A 95 -14.45 7.59 -8.34
C VAL A 95 -13.83 7.97 -9.68
N HIS A 96 -13.92 9.25 -10.05
CA HIS A 96 -13.15 9.76 -11.19
C HIS A 96 -11.65 9.83 -10.85
N PRO A 97 -10.72 9.40 -11.73
CA PRO A 97 -9.28 9.38 -11.44
C PRO A 97 -8.68 10.73 -11.00
N ASP A 98 -9.19 11.81 -11.55
CA ASP A 98 -8.76 13.20 -11.29
C ASP A 98 -9.65 13.92 -10.25
N GLY A 99 -10.69 13.25 -9.74
CA GLY A 99 -11.53 13.80 -8.68
C GLY A 99 -10.80 13.81 -7.33
N PRO A 100 -10.96 14.85 -6.49
CA PRO A 100 -10.36 14.88 -5.17
C PRO A 100 -11.01 13.81 -4.27
N LEU A 101 -10.18 13.10 -3.51
CA LEU A 101 -10.60 12.16 -2.50
C LEU A 101 -10.57 12.82 -1.12
N ASP A 102 -11.57 12.51 -0.29
CA ASP A 102 -11.37 12.56 1.15
C ASP A 102 -10.52 11.36 1.54
N MET A 103 -9.22 11.61 1.73
CA MET A 103 -8.25 10.57 2.07
C MET A 103 -8.58 9.82 3.34
N ARG A 104 -9.31 10.41 4.29
CA ARG A 104 -9.63 9.73 5.55
C ARG A 104 -10.66 8.64 5.33
N SER A 105 -11.70 8.94 4.57
CA SER A 105 -12.77 7.98 4.26
C SER A 105 -12.36 6.99 3.17
N ALA A 106 -11.55 7.40 2.19
CA ALA A 106 -11.12 6.53 1.09
C ALA A 106 -9.95 5.59 1.42
N MET A 107 -9.25 5.79 2.56
CA MET A 107 -8.02 5.05 2.86
C MET A 107 -8.19 3.52 2.91
N PRO A 108 -9.24 2.94 3.54
CA PRO A 108 -9.39 1.49 3.61
C PRO A 108 -9.47 0.84 2.22
N GLU A 109 -10.33 1.37 1.35
CA GLU A 109 -10.54 0.89 -0.03
C GLU A 109 -9.30 1.13 -0.89
N LEU A 110 -8.64 2.29 -0.74
CA LEU A 110 -7.41 2.61 -1.44
C LEU A 110 -6.28 1.64 -1.09
N VAL A 111 -6.07 1.38 0.20
CA VAL A 111 -5.09 0.39 0.69
C VAL A 111 -5.44 -0.99 0.16
N ALA A 112 -6.70 -1.40 0.24
CA ALA A 112 -7.14 -2.71 -0.27
C ALA A 112 -6.87 -2.87 -1.77
N ALA A 113 -7.17 -1.84 -2.58
CA ALA A 113 -6.98 -1.84 -4.03
C ALA A 113 -5.49 -1.92 -4.40
N ILE A 114 -4.63 -1.15 -3.74
CA ILE A 114 -3.17 -1.20 -3.94
C ILE A 114 -2.64 -2.59 -3.59
N VAL A 115 -2.99 -3.13 -2.42
CA VAL A 115 -2.53 -4.47 -2.00
C VAL A 115 -2.96 -5.54 -3.00
N LYS A 116 -4.22 -5.48 -3.48
CA LYS A 116 -4.74 -6.41 -4.49
C LYS A 116 -3.93 -6.35 -5.78
N HIS A 117 -3.60 -5.14 -6.24
CA HIS A 117 -2.81 -4.94 -7.45
C HIS A 117 -1.38 -5.48 -7.29
N GLU A 118 -0.72 -5.12 -6.19
CA GLU A 118 0.68 -5.49 -5.88
C GLU A 118 0.92 -6.99 -5.72
N ASN A 119 -0.09 -7.72 -5.25
CA ASN A 119 0.06 -9.13 -4.85
C ASN A 119 -0.82 -10.09 -5.66
N GLY A 120 -1.68 -9.57 -6.55
CA GLY A 120 -2.76 -10.33 -7.18
C GLY A 120 -3.87 -10.78 -6.20
N ALA A 121 -3.70 -10.53 -4.90
CA ALA A 121 -4.63 -10.88 -3.83
C ALA A 121 -4.60 -9.84 -2.72
N GLN A 122 -5.76 -9.66 -2.08
CA GLN A 122 -5.90 -8.88 -0.85
C GLN A 122 -6.45 -9.87 0.18
N PRO A 123 -5.60 -10.40 1.08
CA PRO A 123 -6.01 -11.43 2.03
C PRO A 123 -6.37 -10.87 3.42
N TYR A 124 -6.35 -9.55 3.61
CA TYR A 124 -6.49 -8.92 4.92
C TYR A 124 -7.92 -8.43 5.14
N SER A 125 -8.49 -8.70 6.31
CA SER A 125 -9.80 -8.18 6.68
C SER A 125 -9.79 -6.64 6.74
N LEU A 126 -10.96 -6.03 6.54
CA LEU A 126 -11.13 -4.58 6.71
C LEU A 126 -10.72 -4.11 8.10
N ALA A 127 -10.94 -4.92 9.14
CA ALA A 127 -10.49 -4.64 10.50
C ALA A 127 -8.95 -4.52 10.57
N MET A 128 -8.21 -5.48 9.99
CA MET A 128 -6.75 -5.42 10.00
C MET A 128 -6.19 -4.24 9.18
N ILE A 129 -6.84 -3.91 8.06
CA ILE A 129 -6.52 -2.69 7.30
C ILE A 129 -6.76 -1.45 8.18
N GLY A 130 -7.91 -1.39 8.87
CA GLY A 130 -8.26 -0.34 9.82
C GLY A 130 -7.24 -0.17 10.93
N ASP A 131 -6.77 -1.26 11.53
CA ASP A 131 -5.73 -1.24 12.56
C ASP A 131 -4.42 -0.62 12.02
N GLY A 132 -4.01 -1.02 10.82
CA GLY A 132 -2.84 -0.43 10.15
C GLY A 132 -3.00 1.08 9.90
N ILE A 133 -4.19 1.50 9.45
CA ILE A 133 -4.52 2.91 9.22
C ILE A 133 -4.51 3.69 10.54
N ALA A 134 -5.10 3.16 11.61
CA ALA A 134 -5.12 3.79 12.93
C ALA A 134 -3.71 4.01 13.47
N LEU A 135 -2.83 3.01 13.34
CA LEU A 135 -1.41 3.13 13.73
C LEU A 135 -0.60 4.11 12.87
N ALA A 136 -1.09 4.49 11.68
CA ALA A 136 -0.41 5.42 10.79
C ALA A 136 -0.66 6.89 11.20
N VAL A 137 -1.77 7.15 11.90
CA VAL A 137 -2.22 8.48 12.31
C VAL A 137 -2.15 8.72 13.83
N ALA A 138 -1.81 7.68 14.60
CA ALA A 138 -1.42 7.79 16.01
C ALA A 138 -0.04 8.44 16.16
#